data_AF-A0A8B6CPX4-F1
#
_entry.id   AF-A0A8B6CPX4-F1
#
_cell.length_a   1.000
_cell.length_b   1.000
_cell.length_c   1.000
_cell.angle_alpha   90.00
_cell.angle_beta   90.00
_cell.angle_gamma   90.00
#
_symmetry.space_group_name_H-M   'P 1'
#
loop_
_entity.id
_entity.type
_entity.pdbx_description
1 polymer ?
#
loop_
_entity_poly.entity_id
_entity_poly.type
_entity_poly.pdbx_seq_one_letter_code
_entity_poly.pdbx_strand_id
1 'polypeptide(L)'
;MDFHTVPRHIPINTTILDLSSNNIALLHNETFMLLTKLRTLIIHTSRLRHIDVNAFKGLENLQNLDLSANFLDVGSLPMSVFNSTPNLLNLQLSDNTFSGEYPDKSLSFLSNLRSLSINGIRNGRFGDGFKYLKKLRDIAF
;
A
#
# COMPACT_ATOMS: atom_id res chain seq x y z
N MET A 1 -14.04 13.27 7.67
CA MET A 1 -13.11 14.38 8.03
C MET A 1 -12.43 14.82 6.73
N ASP A 2 -11.81 16.00 6.67
CA ASP A 2 -11.13 16.49 5.46
C ASP A 2 -9.63 16.65 5.71
N PHE A 3 -8.95 15.52 5.95
CA PHE A 3 -7.51 15.54 6.18
C PHE A 3 -6.75 15.71 4.88
N HIS A 4 -5.85 16.68 4.84
CA HIS A 4 -4.92 16.85 3.72
C HIS A 4 -3.58 16.14 3.96
N THR A 5 -3.33 15.74 5.20
CA THR A 5 -2.15 14.99 5.66
C THR A 5 -2.55 14.04 6.79
N VAL A 6 -1.72 13.03 7.06
CA VAL A 6 -1.95 12.11 8.18
C VAL A 6 -1.82 12.87 9.52
N PRO A 7 -2.80 12.76 10.44
CA PRO A 7 -2.73 13.40 11.75
C PRO A 7 -1.53 12.93 12.59
N ARG A 8 -0.84 13.86 13.26
CA ARG A 8 0.40 13.57 14.02
C ARG A 8 0.19 12.88 15.38
N HIS A 9 -1.05 12.83 15.89
CA HIS A 9 -1.35 12.35 17.24
C HIS A 9 -2.23 11.09 17.23
N ILE A 10 -1.86 10.11 16.39
CA ILE A 10 -2.51 8.81 16.39
C ILE A 10 -2.00 8.01 17.60
N PRO A 11 -2.88 7.42 18.43
CA PRO A 11 -2.45 6.63 19.58
C PRO A 11 -1.54 5.48 19.19
N ILE A 12 -0.42 5.29 19.90
CA ILE A 12 0.58 4.24 19.59
C ILE A 12 0.02 2.81 19.69
N ASN A 13 -1.08 2.62 20.42
CA ASN A 13 -1.76 1.34 20.57
C ASN A 13 -2.79 1.06 19.45
N THR A 14 -2.89 1.93 18.45
CA THR A 14 -3.83 1.78 17.33
C THR A 14 -3.54 0.50 16.55
N THR A 15 -4.57 -0.33 16.35
CA THR A 15 -4.50 -1.57 15.56
C THR A 15 -5.17 -1.44 14.20
N ILE A 16 -6.12 -0.51 14.07
CA ILE A 16 -6.83 -0.19 12.83
C ILE A 16 -6.80 1.32 12.66
N LEU A 17 -6.31 1.79 11.53
CA LEU A 17 -6.28 3.20 11.16
C LEU A 17 -7.00 3.37 9.84
N ASP A 18 -8.13 4.08 9.89
CA ASP A 18 -8.91 4.44 8.72
C ASP A 18 -8.72 5.93 8.41
N LEU A 19 -8.12 6.19 7.25
CA LEU A 19 -7.89 7.49 6.65
C LEU A 19 -8.60 7.59 5.30
N SER A 20 -9.55 6.71 5.00
CA SER A 20 -10.29 6.72 3.75
C SER A 20 -11.10 7.99 3.56
N SER A 21 -11.42 8.31 2.30
CA SER A 21 -12.27 9.45 1.93
C SER A 21 -11.73 10.80 2.43
N ASN A 22 -10.40 10.98 2.44
CA ASN A 22 -9.73 12.24 2.77
C ASN A 22 -9.07 12.85 1.52
N ASN A 23 -8.24 13.89 1.69
CA ASN A 23 -7.49 14.57 0.62
C ASN A 23 -5.98 14.41 0.80
N ILE A 24 -5.53 13.21 1.17
CA ILE A 24 -4.12 12.90 1.44
C ILE A 24 -3.40 12.56 0.12
N ALA A 25 -2.78 13.57 -0.49
CA ALA A 25 -2.09 13.41 -1.77
C ALA A 25 -0.71 12.71 -1.67
N LEU A 26 -0.09 12.73 -0.49
CA LEU A 26 1.27 12.23 -0.26
C LEU A 26 1.39 11.55 1.11
N LEU A 27 2.03 10.37 1.14
CA LEU A 27 2.52 9.76 2.37
C LEU A 27 4.01 10.02 2.54
N HIS A 28 4.35 10.78 3.57
CA HIS A 28 5.74 11.11 3.88
C HIS A 28 6.48 9.95 4.53
N ASN A 29 7.80 9.95 4.40
CA ASN A 29 8.67 9.05 5.15
C ASN A 29 8.32 9.01 6.65
N GLU A 30 8.31 7.81 7.22
CA GLU A 30 8.19 7.59 8.67
C GLU A 30 6.86 8.06 9.30
N THR A 31 5.85 8.39 8.48
CA THR A 31 4.52 8.85 8.90
C THR A 31 3.88 7.92 9.93
N PHE A 32 4.08 6.60 9.80
CA PHE A 32 3.49 5.60 10.69
C PHE A 32 4.50 4.90 11.60
N MET A 33 5.73 5.43 11.74
CA MET A 33 6.85 4.75 12.41
C MET A 33 6.55 4.27 13.83
N LEU A 34 5.73 5.02 14.58
CA LEU A 34 5.37 4.68 15.96
C LEU A 34 4.18 3.73 16.09
N LEU A 35 3.46 3.44 15.00
CA LEU A 35 2.26 2.60 15.01
C LEU A 35 2.60 1.11 14.88
N THR A 36 3.51 0.64 15.73
CA THR A 36 4.06 -0.73 15.66
C THR A 36 3.02 -1.83 15.91
N LYS A 37 1.87 -1.50 16.50
CA LYS A 37 0.74 -2.41 16.73
C LYS A 37 -0.29 -2.42 15.59
N LEU A 38 -0.10 -1.59 14.57
CA LEU A 38 -1.06 -1.44 13.47
C LEU A 38 -1.13 -2.73 12.64
N ARG A 39 -2.35 -3.22 12.43
CA ARG A 39 -2.66 -4.42 11.63
C ARG A 39 -3.41 -4.08 10.35
N THR A 40 -4.20 -3.01 10.36
CA THR A 40 -5.00 -2.59 9.21
C THR A 40 -4.83 -1.10 8.98
N LEU A 41 -4.46 -0.72 7.76
CA LEU A 41 -4.34 0.65 7.30
C LEU A 41 -5.20 0.83 6.06
N ILE A 42 -6.14 1.77 6.12
CA ILE A 42 -7.12 2.04 5.06
C ILE A 42 -6.93 3.49 4.62
N ILE A 43 -6.60 3.70 3.35
CA ILE A 43 -6.40 5.02 2.74
C ILE A 43 -7.05 5.04 1.34
N HIS A 44 -8.20 4.38 1.17
CA HIS A 44 -8.88 4.38 -0.12
C HIS A 44 -9.60 5.72 -0.37
N THR A 45 -9.84 6.03 -1.65
CA THR A 45 -10.61 7.24 -2.04
C THR A 45 -10.01 8.53 -1.45
N SER A 46 -8.69 8.61 -1.34
CA SER A 46 -8.00 9.71 -0.63
C SER A 46 -7.18 10.62 -1.53
N ARG A 47 -7.28 10.42 -2.86
CA ARG A 47 -6.52 11.15 -3.89
C ARG A 47 -5.00 10.97 -3.77
N LEU A 48 -4.55 9.88 -3.15
CA LEU A 48 -3.13 9.60 -2.95
C LEU A 48 -2.44 9.46 -4.30
N ARG A 49 -1.35 10.20 -4.48
CA ARG A 49 -0.55 10.23 -5.72
C ARG A 49 0.87 9.79 -5.50
N HIS A 50 1.45 10.04 -4.32
CA HIS A 50 2.84 9.74 -4.05
C HIS A 50 3.03 9.08 -2.69
N ILE A 51 3.96 8.13 -2.62
CA ILE A 51 4.33 7.43 -1.39
C ILE A 51 5.86 7.45 -1.32
N ASP A 52 6.41 8.08 -0.27
CA ASP A 52 7.85 8.07 -0.07
C ASP A 52 8.35 6.66 0.25
N VAL A 53 9.63 6.40 -0.06
CA VAL A 53 10.27 5.08 0.07
C VAL A 53 10.17 4.44 1.46
N ASN A 54 10.13 5.24 2.53
CA ASN A 54 10.02 4.78 3.93
C ASN A 54 8.68 5.15 4.56
N ALA A 55 7.62 5.43 3.79
CA ALA A 55 6.32 5.82 4.32
C ALA A 55 5.73 4.77 5.29
N PHE A 56 5.94 3.49 5.01
CA PHE A 56 5.45 2.37 5.83
C PHE A 56 6.49 1.83 6.84
N LYS A 57 7.58 2.57 7.09
CA LYS A 57 8.57 2.17 8.11
C LYS A 57 7.90 2.04 9.47
N GLY A 58 8.24 1.00 10.23
CA GLY A 58 7.66 0.68 11.54
C GLY A 58 6.39 -0.18 11.51
N LEU A 59 5.81 -0.44 10.34
CA LEU A 59 4.58 -1.21 10.17
C LEU A 59 4.80 -2.73 10.07
N GLU A 60 5.66 -3.28 10.94
CA GLU A 60 6.06 -4.70 10.90
C GLU A 60 4.88 -5.66 11.10
N ASN A 61 3.87 -5.25 11.87
CA ASN A 61 2.68 -6.06 12.18
C ASN A 61 1.51 -5.85 11.21
N LEU A 62 1.69 -5.02 10.17
CA LEU A 62 0.63 -4.72 9.22
C LEU A 62 0.26 -5.96 8.42
N GLN A 63 -1.04 -6.25 8.33
CA GLN A 63 -1.60 -7.42 7.65
C GLN A 63 -2.49 -7.01 6.48
N ASN A 64 -3.20 -5.88 6.61
CA ASN A 64 -4.13 -5.37 5.61
C ASN A 64 -3.75 -3.94 5.23
N LEU A 65 -3.55 -3.70 3.95
CA LEU A 65 -3.31 -2.38 3.39
C LEU A 65 -4.28 -2.14 2.23
N ASP A 66 -5.09 -1.11 2.37
CA ASP A 66 -6.01 -0.66 1.34
C ASP A 66 -5.61 0.73 0.82
N LEU A 67 -5.13 0.75 -0.41
CA LEU A 67 -4.76 1.96 -1.17
C LEU A 67 -5.64 2.10 -2.42
N SER A 68 -6.79 1.43 -2.46
CA SER A 68 -7.67 1.42 -3.63
C SER A 68 -8.29 2.79 -3.91
N ALA A 69 -8.83 2.99 -5.11
CA ALA A 69 -9.52 4.22 -5.50
C ALA A 69 -8.69 5.50 -5.28
N ASN A 70 -7.40 5.45 -5.60
CA ASN A 70 -6.47 6.58 -5.52
C ASN A 70 -5.93 6.92 -6.93
N PHE A 71 -4.87 7.72 -7.00
CA PHE A 71 -4.22 8.11 -8.24
C PHE A 71 -2.77 7.63 -8.27
N LEU A 72 -2.51 6.43 -7.74
CA LEU A 72 -1.18 5.83 -7.77
C LEU A 72 -0.87 5.33 -9.19
N ASP A 73 0.35 5.56 -9.63
CA ASP A 73 0.94 4.96 -10.81
C ASP A 73 2.17 4.11 -10.43
N VAL A 74 2.85 3.53 -11.42
CA VAL A 74 4.03 2.68 -11.19
C VAL A 74 5.16 3.46 -10.50
N GLY A 75 5.35 4.74 -10.84
CA GLY A 75 6.37 5.61 -10.24
C GLY A 75 6.03 6.00 -8.79
N SER A 76 4.77 5.91 -8.41
CA SER A 76 4.25 6.24 -7.08
C SER A 76 4.57 5.19 -6.02
N LEU A 77 4.99 3.98 -6.43
CA LEU A 77 5.37 2.88 -5.55
C LEU A 77 6.87 2.58 -5.67
N PRO A 78 7.74 3.23 -4.87
CA PRO A 78 9.16 2.95 -4.85
C PRO A 78 9.47 1.47 -4.63
N MET A 79 10.55 0.97 -5.24
CA MET A 79 10.91 -0.46 -5.23
C MET A 79 10.93 -1.08 -3.83
N SER A 80 11.34 -0.35 -2.80
CA SER A 80 11.45 -0.88 -1.43
C SER A 80 10.32 -0.43 -0.50
N VAL A 81 9.24 0.15 -1.02
CA VAL A 81 8.15 0.74 -0.22
C VAL A 81 7.52 -0.27 0.75
N PHE A 82 7.44 -1.55 0.35
CA PHE A 82 6.88 -2.64 1.14
C PHE A 82 7.91 -3.44 1.96
N ASN A 83 9.19 -3.04 1.96
CA ASN A 83 10.24 -3.75 2.71
C ASN A 83 10.00 -3.72 4.24
N SER A 84 9.29 -2.71 4.74
CA SER A 84 8.95 -2.58 6.16
C SER A 84 7.63 -3.25 6.56
N THR A 85 6.96 -3.96 5.64
CA THR A 85 5.69 -4.66 5.88
C THR A 85 5.80 -6.17 5.58
N PRO A 86 6.72 -6.91 6.23
CA PRO A 86 6.99 -8.32 5.90
C PRO A 86 5.83 -9.27 6.21
N ASN A 87 4.88 -8.85 7.06
CA ASN A 87 3.71 -9.62 7.48
C ASN A 87 2.43 -9.28 6.71
N LEU A 88 2.53 -8.47 5.64
CA LEU A 88 1.37 -8.08 4.85
C LEU A 88 0.74 -9.31 4.18
N LEU A 89 -0.58 -9.46 4.35
CA LEU A 89 -1.35 -10.59 3.83
C LEU A 89 -2.28 -10.16 2.71
N ASN A 90 -2.85 -8.96 2.81
CA ASN A 90 -3.83 -8.44 1.88
C ASN A 90 -3.43 -7.04 1.43
N LEU A 91 -3.31 -6.85 0.12
CA LEU A 91 -2.99 -5.58 -0.49
C LEU A 91 -4.06 -5.24 -1.54
N GLN A 92 -4.74 -4.11 -1.36
CA GLN A 92 -5.69 -3.59 -2.32
C GLN A 92 -5.12 -2.36 -3.03
N LEU A 93 -4.95 -2.48 -4.34
CA LEU A 93 -4.44 -1.46 -5.26
C LEU A 93 -5.42 -1.15 -6.40
N SER A 94 -6.61 -1.73 -6.38
CA SER A 94 -7.64 -1.51 -7.39
C SER A 94 -8.03 -0.03 -7.52
N ASP A 95 -8.53 0.35 -8.69
CA ASP A 95 -9.05 1.66 -9.04
C ASP A 95 -8.01 2.78 -8.86
N ASN A 96 -6.77 2.46 -9.19
CA ASN A 96 -5.67 3.40 -9.33
C ASN A 96 -5.38 3.71 -10.81
N THR A 97 -4.37 4.53 -11.09
CA THR A 97 -4.01 4.98 -12.44
C THR A 97 -2.81 4.21 -13.02
N PHE A 98 -2.63 2.95 -12.61
CA PHE A 98 -1.54 2.10 -13.10
C PHE A 98 -1.68 1.86 -14.62
N SER A 99 -0.56 1.99 -15.34
CA SER A 99 -0.52 1.79 -16.80
C SER A 99 0.81 1.19 -17.24
N GLY A 100 0.79 0.37 -18.29
CA GLY A 100 1.99 -0.23 -18.88
C GLY A 100 2.49 -1.48 -18.14
N GLU A 101 3.05 -1.31 -16.95
CA GLU A 101 3.64 -2.40 -16.15
C GLU A 101 3.02 -2.44 -14.75
N TYR A 102 2.96 -3.64 -14.16
CA TYR A 102 2.63 -3.76 -12.74
C TYR A 102 3.82 -3.29 -11.89
N PRO A 103 3.61 -2.84 -10.63
CA PRO A 103 4.70 -2.43 -9.73
C PRO A 103 5.50 -3.64 -9.20
N ASP A 104 6.01 -4.48 -10.11
CA ASP A 104 6.55 -5.81 -9.85
C ASP A 104 7.71 -5.79 -8.85
N LYS A 105 8.61 -4.82 -9.00
CA LYS A 105 9.79 -4.70 -8.14
C LYS A 105 9.38 -4.44 -6.68
N SER A 106 8.35 -3.63 -6.48
CA SER A 106 7.82 -3.30 -5.15
C SER A 106 7.10 -4.49 -4.53
N LEU A 107 6.36 -5.26 -5.33
CA LEU A 107 5.67 -6.47 -4.86
C LEU A 107 6.63 -7.61 -4.49
N SER A 108 7.87 -7.62 -5.01
CA SER A 108 8.83 -8.71 -4.76
C SER A 108 9.16 -8.96 -3.27
N PHE A 109 8.96 -7.95 -2.41
CA PHE A 109 9.17 -8.03 -0.97
C PHE A 109 8.03 -8.75 -0.23
N LEU A 110 6.86 -8.91 -0.85
CA LEU A 110 5.63 -9.38 -0.22
C LEU A 110 5.50 -10.91 -0.25
N SER A 111 6.52 -11.63 0.23
CA SER A 111 6.54 -13.10 0.19
C SER A 111 5.43 -13.80 0.98
N ASN A 112 4.79 -13.09 1.91
CA ASN A 112 3.67 -13.57 2.71
C ASN A 112 2.28 -13.21 2.16
N LEU A 113 2.21 -12.40 1.09
CA LEU A 113 0.95 -11.93 0.53
C LEU A 113 0.09 -13.10 0.09
N ARG A 114 -1.20 -13.02 0.40
CA ARG A 114 -2.21 -14.04 0.09
C ARG A 114 -3.24 -13.52 -0.90
N SER A 115 -3.63 -12.26 -0.75
CA SER A 115 -4.59 -11.60 -1.63
C SER A 115 -4.00 -10.31 -2.19
N LEU A 116 -4.11 -10.14 -3.50
CA LEU A 116 -3.77 -8.92 -4.22
C LEU A 116 -4.95 -8.49 -5.10
N SER A 117 -5.45 -7.27 -4.90
CA SER A 117 -6.35 -6.66 -5.87
C SER A 117 -5.60 -5.61 -6.67
N ILE A 118 -5.58 -5.75 -7.99
CA ILE A 118 -4.98 -4.78 -8.89
C ILE A 118 -5.69 -4.85 -10.24
N ASN A 119 -6.59 -3.90 -10.47
CA ASN A 119 -7.33 -3.77 -11.71
C ASN A 119 -6.89 -2.51 -12.48
N GLY A 120 -7.41 -2.32 -13.68
CA GLY A 120 -7.30 -1.05 -14.40
C GLY A 120 -6.01 -0.84 -15.21
N ILE A 121 -5.09 -1.81 -15.26
CA ILE A 121 -3.91 -1.69 -16.12
C ILE A 121 -4.26 -2.02 -17.57
N ARG A 122 -4.51 -0.98 -18.38
CA ARG A 122 -4.60 -1.14 -19.84
C ARG A 122 -3.28 -1.71 -20.37
N ASN A 123 -3.34 -2.88 -21.02
CA ASN A 123 -2.18 -3.57 -21.61
C ASN A 123 -1.08 -4.00 -20.61
N GLY A 124 -1.43 -4.16 -19.34
CA GLY A 124 -0.48 -4.52 -18.28
C GLY A 124 0.19 -5.89 -18.49
N ARG A 125 1.51 -5.93 -18.32
CA ARG A 125 2.27 -7.19 -18.30
C ARG A 125 2.83 -7.43 -16.91
N PHE A 126 2.62 -8.63 -16.39
CA PHE A 126 3.28 -9.09 -15.18
C PHE A 126 4.75 -9.38 -15.47
N GLY A 127 5.64 -8.76 -14.72
CA GLY A 127 7.06 -9.08 -14.68
C GLY A 127 7.41 -10.06 -13.56
N ASP A 128 8.71 -10.23 -13.36
CA ASP A 128 9.27 -11.28 -12.49
C ASP A 128 8.98 -11.10 -10.99
N GLY A 129 8.51 -9.92 -10.57
CA GLY A 129 8.14 -9.64 -9.18
C GLY A 129 7.10 -10.63 -8.62
N PHE A 130 6.17 -11.09 -9.46
CA PHE A 130 5.15 -12.06 -9.08
C PHE A 130 5.74 -13.42 -8.68
N LYS A 131 6.94 -13.79 -9.16
CA LYS A 131 7.64 -15.04 -8.78
C LYS A 131 7.97 -15.08 -7.29
N TYR A 132 8.03 -13.93 -6.61
CA TYR A 132 8.35 -13.83 -5.19
C TYR A 132 7.10 -13.90 -4.29
N LEU A 133 5.90 -13.79 -4.85
CA LEU A 133 4.62 -13.86 -4.13
C LEU A 133 4.20 -15.32 -3.86
N LYS A 134 5.07 -16.08 -3.17
CA LYS A 134 4.97 -17.54 -3.02
C LYS A 134 3.70 -18.02 -2.30
N LYS A 135 3.04 -17.16 -1.54
CA LYS A 135 1.83 -17.48 -0.77
C LYS A 135 0.55 -16.91 -1.39
N LEU A 136 0.63 -16.26 -2.55
CA LEU A 136 -0.52 -15.65 -3.21
C LEU A 136 -1.51 -16.74 -3.62
N ARG A 137 -2.78 -16.54 -3.29
CA ARG A 137 -3.89 -17.47 -3.57
C ARG A 137 -4.99 -16.79 -4.36
N ASP A 138 -5.21 -15.51 -4.07
CA ASP A 138 -6.31 -14.74 -4.65
C ASP A 138 -5.74 -13.51 -5.35
N ILE A 139 -6.06 -13.36 -6.63
CA ILE A 139 -5.75 -12.18 -7.41
C ILE A 139 -7.01 -11.68 -8.11
N ALA A 140 -7.35 -10.42 -7.87
CA ALA A 140 -8.47 -9.75 -8.51
C ALA A 140 -7.96 -8.71 -9.51
N PHE A 141 -8.54 -8.73 -10.70
CA PHE A 141 -8.19 -7.94 -11.89
C PHE A 141 -9.26 -6.94 -12.27
#